data_AF-A0A2G8JCM4-F1
#
_entry.id   AF-A0A2G8JCM4-F1
#
_cell.length_a   1.000
_cell.length_b   1.000
_cell.length_c   1.000
_cell.angle_alpha   90.00
_cell.angle_beta   90.00
_cell.angle_gamma   90.00
#
_symmetry.space_group_name_H-M   'P 1'
#
loop_
_entity.id
_entity.type
_entity.pdbx_description
1 polymer ?
#
loop_
_entity_poly.entity_id
_entity_poly.type
_entity_poly.pdbx_seq_one_letter_code
_entity_poly.pdbx_strand_id
1 'polypeptide(L)'
;MARTRSVHDVRSFLGFTGYYRRFIKDYSKITLTCPHSRNPSPGKRKDPSWNWTPECQAAFETLVKELSSPPILAFADFSKPFILHIDASGLGLGAALYQTQDGKERVVAYASRGLRKGEMHYPAHKLEFLSLKWAVTEKFKEYLYGRKFTVLTDNNPLTYVNTTAKLDATGHRWLAALSTYNYDLHYRPDGVLYRCYNDPQGENVYQLVLPPLYRGKAMAGLHDEVGHMGQERTLELLRERYFWPKMAGDVSDYIKSCGRCIRRKTHEKAGGVAKLVNIHTSSPMELVCMDYLSLEQSKGGYENILVVTDHFTKYAQAFPTETRRLVLQHVSYSIIFLYIMVSQPGYILTKAVILRVK
;
A
#
# COMPACT_ATOMS: atom_id res chain seq x y z
N MET A 1 -25.29 -23.57 -31.21
CA MET A 1 -25.80 -22.62 -32.25
C MET A 1 -25.20 -22.98 -33.61
N ALA A 2 -25.70 -22.41 -34.72
CA ALA A 2 -25.21 -22.76 -36.06
C ALA A 2 -23.75 -22.31 -36.28
N ARG A 3 -22.89 -23.25 -36.71
CA ARG A 3 -21.49 -23.00 -37.07
C ARG A 3 -21.43 -22.21 -38.39
N THR A 4 -20.73 -21.08 -38.42
CA THR A 4 -20.37 -20.37 -39.67
C THR A 4 -19.61 -21.31 -40.59
N ARG A 5 -19.91 -21.32 -41.90
CA ARG A 5 -19.40 -22.35 -42.83
C ARG A 5 -18.29 -21.88 -43.76
N SER A 6 -18.07 -20.57 -43.88
CA SER A 6 -17.08 -19.98 -44.78
C SER A 6 -16.34 -18.78 -44.17
N VAL A 7 -15.16 -18.45 -44.73
CA VAL A 7 -14.39 -17.25 -44.35
C VAL A 7 -15.22 -15.96 -44.53
N HIS A 8 -16.10 -15.94 -45.54
CA HIS A 8 -17.00 -14.85 -45.82
C HIS A 8 -18.03 -14.64 -44.68
N ASP A 9 -18.66 -15.72 -44.21
CA ASP A 9 -19.65 -15.65 -43.12
C ASP A 9 -19.01 -15.12 -41.83
N VAL A 10 -17.79 -15.56 -41.52
CA VAL A 10 -17.03 -15.09 -40.36
C VAL A 10 -16.69 -13.62 -40.48
N ARG A 11 -16.24 -13.15 -41.66
CA ARG A 11 -15.96 -11.72 -41.90
C ARG A 11 -17.22 -10.87 -41.85
N SER A 12 -18.35 -11.35 -42.38
CA SER A 12 -19.66 -10.69 -42.30
C SER A 12 -20.13 -10.55 -40.85
N PHE A 13 -20.06 -11.65 -40.07
CA PHE A 13 -20.37 -11.65 -38.65
C PHE A 13 -19.45 -10.74 -37.83
N LEU A 14 -18.14 -10.73 -38.11
CA LEU A 14 -17.18 -9.84 -37.47
C LEU A 14 -17.33 -8.36 -37.90
N GLY A 15 -17.89 -8.10 -39.07
CA GLY A 15 -18.32 -6.77 -39.51
C GLY A 15 -19.54 -6.29 -38.72
N PHE A 16 -20.58 -7.13 -38.64
CA PHE A 16 -21.78 -6.87 -37.85
C PHE A 16 -21.46 -6.68 -36.36
N THR A 17 -20.81 -7.66 -35.72
CA THR A 17 -20.40 -7.56 -34.31
C THR A 17 -19.34 -6.46 -34.09
N GLY A 18 -18.61 -6.06 -35.14
CA GLY A 18 -17.70 -4.91 -35.17
C GLY A 18 -18.40 -3.56 -34.99
N TYR A 19 -19.66 -3.42 -35.41
CA TYR A 19 -20.50 -2.26 -35.07
C TYR A 19 -20.77 -2.22 -33.56
N TYR A 20 -21.09 -3.38 -32.99
CA TYR A 20 -21.39 -3.56 -31.57
C TYR A 20 -20.15 -3.74 -30.67
N ARG A 21 -18.93 -3.62 -31.20
CA ARG A 21 -17.68 -3.76 -30.42
C ARG A 21 -17.57 -2.81 -29.23
N ARG A 22 -18.35 -1.72 -29.21
CA ARG A 22 -18.42 -0.79 -28.08
C ARG A 22 -19.20 -1.35 -26.89
N PHE A 23 -20.05 -2.35 -27.09
CA PHE A 23 -20.87 -2.99 -26.06
C PHE A 23 -20.23 -4.27 -25.49
N ILE A 24 -19.08 -4.71 -26.05
CA ILE A 24 -18.44 -5.98 -25.70
C ILE A 24 -17.05 -5.71 -25.10
N LYS A 25 -16.86 -6.11 -23.85
CA LYS A 25 -15.53 -6.03 -23.19
C LYS A 25 -14.53 -6.92 -23.94
N ASP A 26 -13.29 -6.46 -24.07
CA ASP A 26 -12.17 -7.19 -24.68
C ASP A 26 -12.42 -7.70 -26.12
N TYR A 27 -13.36 -7.09 -26.87
CA TYR A 27 -13.74 -7.50 -28.23
C TYR A 27 -12.55 -7.80 -29.16
N SER A 28 -11.51 -6.96 -29.16
CA SER A 28 -10.31 -7.20 -29.98
C SER A 28 -9.59 -8.50 -29.59
N LYS A 29 -9.50 -8.82 -28.29
CA LYS A 29 -8.87 -10.06 -27.80
C LYS A 29 -9.69 -11.29 -28.20
N ILE A 30 -11.02 -11.20 -28.09
CA ILE A 30 -11.95 -12.28 -28.48
C ILE A 30 -11.89 -12.53 -30.01
N THR A 31 -11.85 -11.47 -30.82
CA THR A 31 -11.78 -11.62 -32.29
C THR A 31 -10.40 -12.03 -32.81
N LEU A 32 -9.32 -11.72 -32.07
CA LEU A 32 -7.94 -12.11 -32.42
C LEU A 32 -7.64 -13.60 -32.26
N THR A 33 -8.45 -14.38 -31.52
CA THR A 33 -8.27 -15.84 -31.43
C THR A 33 -8.71 -16.57 -32.70
N CYS A 34 -9.55 -15.94 -33.54
CA CYS A 34 -9.95 -16.48 -34.84
C CYS A 34 -8.97 -16.04 -35.93
N PRO A 35 -8.24 -16.97 -36.60
CA PRO A 35 -7.26 -16.61 -37.65
C PRO A 35 -7.90 -15.86 -38.84
N HIS A 36 -9.20 -16.06 -39.04
CA HIS A 36 -9.98 -15.59 -40.18
C HIS A 36 -10.48 -14.14 -40.02
N SER A 37 -10.27 -13.55 -38.83
CA SER A 37 -10.57 -12.13 -38.54
C SER A 37 -9.68 -11.14 -39.31
N ARG A 38 -8.56 -11.60 -39.87
CA ARG A 38 -7.61 -10.75 -40.59
C ARG A 38 -7.89 -10.75 -42.10
N ASN A 39 -7.84 -9.55 -42.68
CA ASN A 39 -7.74 -9.39 -44.13
C ASN A 39 -6.37 -9.90 -44.62
N PRO A 40 -6.28 -10.43 -45.85
CA PRO A 40 -5.00 -10.81 -46.42
C PRO A 40 -4.05 -9.61 -46.51
N SER A 41 -2.77 -9.82 -46.19
CA SER A 41 -1.74 -8.79 -46.40
C SER A 41 -1.66 -8.39 -47.89
N PRO A 42 -1.38 -7.11 -48.21
CA PRO A 42 -1.18 -6.68 -49.59
C PRO A 42 -0.17 -7.60 -50.31
N GLY A 43 -0.61 -8.22 -51.41
CA GLY A 43 0.19 -9.18 -52.18
C GLY A 43 -0.19 -10.66 -52.00
N LYS A 44 -0.89 -11.07 -50.93
CA LYS A 44 -1.40 -12.45 -50.80
C LYS A 44 -2.88 -12.52 -51.19
N ARG A 45 -3.16 -12.84 -52.46
CA ARG A 45 -4.54 -12.92 -53.02
C ARG A 45 -5.32 -14.20 -52.69
N LYS A 46 -4.68 -15.25 -52.14
CA LYS A 46 -5.38 -16.44 -51.66
C LYS A 46 -5.80 -16.23 -50.20
N ASP A 47 -7.09 -16.35 -49.94
CA ASP A 47 -7.61 -16.49 -48.58
C ASP A 47 -6.99 -17.72 -47.90
N PRO A 48 -6.76 -17.69 -46.57
CA PRO A 48 -6.29 -18.85 -45.83
C PRO A 48 -7.30 -20.00 -45.98
N SER A 49 -6.80 -21.23 -46.01
CA SER A 49 -7.65 -22.43 -46.03
C SER A 49 -8.60 -22.41 -44.83
N TRP A 50 -9.86 -22.75 -45.07
CA TRP A 50 -10.90 -22.73 -44.04
C TRP A 50 -10.57 -23.71 -42.90
N ASN A 51 -10.09 -23.17 -41.78
CA ASN A 51 -9.76 -23.93 -40.58
C ASN A 51 -10.49 -23.37 -39.34
N TRP A 52 -11.70 -23.87 -39.08
CA TRP A 52 -12.49 -23.45 -37.92
C TRP A 52 -12.16 -24.27 -36.68
N THR A 53 -11.32 -23.70 -35.81
CA THR A 53 -10.80 -24.34 -34.60
C THR A 53 -11.78 -24.26 -33.40
N PRO A 54 -11.60 -25.05 -32.33
CA PRO A 54 -12.42 -24.94 -31.12
C PRO A 54 -12.38 -23.55 -30.47
N GLU A 55 -11.24 -22.86 -30.52
CA GLU A 55 -11.06 -21.51 -29.99
C GLU A 55 -11.86 -20.47 -30.80
N CYS A 56 -12.01 -20.68 -32.11
CA CYS A 56 -12.89 -19.88 -32.96
C CYS A 56 -14.37 -20.05 -32.55
N GLN A 57 -14.78 -21.29 -32.26
CA GLN A 57 -16.13 -21.60 -31.80
C GLN A 57 -16.43 -20.95 -30.44
N ALA A 58 -15.52 -21.08 -29.48
CA ALA A 58 -15.66 -20.47 -28.16
C ALA A 58 -15.73 -18.94 -28.23
N ALA A 59 -14.92 -18.30 -29.09
CA ALA A 59 -14.98 -16.86 -29.32
C ALA A 59 -16.31 -16.43 -29.96
N PHE A 60 -16.80 -17.16 -30.95
CA PHE A 60 -18.10 -16.90 -31.59
C PHE A 60 -19.26 -17.00 -30.59
N GLU A 61 -19.30 -18.07 -29.79
CA GLU A 61 -20.34 -18.27 -28.78
C GLU A 61 -20.29 -17.22 -27.67
N THR A 62 -19.08 -16.79 -27.28
CA THR A 62 -18.90 -15.67 -26.34
C THR A 62 -19.50 -14.38 -26.92
N LEU A 63 -19.18 -14.02 -28.18
CA LEU A 63 -19.72 -12.82 -28.81
C LEU A 63 -21.25 -12.85 -28.93
N VAL A 64 -21.84 -14.00 -29.29
CA VAL A 64 -23.30 -14.13 -29.38
C VAL A 64 -23.95 -14.05 -27.99
N LYS A 65 -23.35 -14.67 -26.97
CA LYS A 65 -23.84 -14.61 -25.58
C LYS A 65 -23.88 -13.18 -25.05
N GLU A 66 -22.79 -12.43 -25.20
CA GLU A 66 -22.72 -11.02 -24.79
C GLU A 66 -23.82 -10.21 -25.51
N LEU A 67 -23.86 -10.27 -26.84
CA LEU A 67 -24.85 -9.55 -27.66
C LEU A 67 -26.32 -9.89 -27.35
N SER A 68 -26.60 -11.06 -26.79
CA SER A 68 -27.96 -11.51 -26.46
C SER A 68 -28.40 -11.15 -25.03
N SER A 69 -27.57 -10.46 -24.25
CA SER A 69 -27.83 -10.17 -22.83
C SER A 69 -28.09 -8.67 -22.56
N PRO A 70 -29.25 -8.29 -21.97
CA PRO A 70 -29.58 -6.90 -21.66
C PRO A 70 -29.31 -6.51 -20.19
N PRO A 71 -28.98 -5.25 -19.88
CA PRO A 71 -28.24 -4.26 -20.67
C PRO A 71 -26.78 -4.19 -20.20
N ILE A 72 -25.82 -4.51 -21.08
CA ILE A 72 -24.39 -4.51 -20.72
C ILE A 72 -23.85 -3.10 -20.40
N LEU A 73 -24.47 -2.05 -20.94
CA LEU A 73 -24.04 -0.66 -20.79
C LEU A 73 -25.20 0.27 -20.41
N ALA A 74 -24.88 1.36 -19.72
CA ALA A 74 -25.79 2.46 -19.43
C ALA A 74 -25.74 3.56 -20.50
N PHE A 75 -26.85 4.27 -20.69
CA PHE A 75 -26.90 5.46 -21.55
C PHE A 75 -26.04 6.58 -20.96
N ALA A 76 -25.35 7.34 -21.82
CA ALA A 76 -24.52 8.46 -21.40
C ALA A 76 -25.37 9.65 -20.94
N ASP A 77 -25.22 10.06 -19.67
CA ASP A 77 -25.80 11.28 -19.13
C ASP A 77 -24.79 12.43 -19.25
N PHE A 78 -24.94 13.27 -20.27
CA PHE A 78 -23.99 14.35 -20.55
C PHE A 78 -23.95 15.48 -19.50
N SER A 79 -24.82 15.45 -18.49
CA SER A 79 -24.76 16.38 -17.34
C SER A 79 -23.74 15.96 -16.27
N LYS A 80 -23.31 14.69 -16.27
CA LYS A 80 -22.42 14.10 -15.26
C LYS A 80 -21.01 13.89 -15.83
N PRO A 81 -19.96 13.98 -14.98
CA PRO A 81 -18.58 13.69 -15.41
C PRO A 81 -18.45 12.23 -15.85
N PHE A 82 -17.48 11.98 -16.74
CA PHE A 82 -17.09 10.64 -17.15
C PHE A 82 -15.81 10.19 -16.44
N ILE A 83 -15.67 8.88 -16.27
CA ILE A 83 -14.46 8.23 -15.77
C ILE A 83 -13.94 7.32 -16.88
N LEU A 84 -12.73 7.55 -17.38
CA LEU A 84 -12.12 6.77 -18.46
C LEU A 84 -11.02 5.89 -17.88
N HIS A 85 -11.16 4.57 -17.96
CA HIS A 85 -10.05 3.65 -17.73
C HIS A 85 -9.30 3.43 -19.05
N ILE A 86 -7.97 3.36 -18.98
CA ILE A 86 -7.09 2.96 -20.08
C ILE A 86 -6.16 1.82 -19.64
N ASP A 87 -5.83 0.96 -20.60
CA ASP A 87 -4.94 -0.20 -20.46
C ASP A 87 -4.16 -0.37 -21.78
N ALA A 88 -2.90 -0.79 -21.73
CA ALA A 88 -2.11 -1.15 -22.90
C ALA A 88 -1.27 -2.41 -22.69
N SER A 89 -1.56 -3.42 -23.53
CA SER A 89 -0.78 -4.66 -23.59
C SER A 89 0.09 -4.70 -24.84
N GLY A 90 1.09 -5.59 -24.86
CA GLY A 90 1.89 -5.91 -26.05
C GLY A 90 1.09 -6.48 -27.24
N LEU A 91 -0.22 -6.74 -27.07
CA LEU A 91 -1.13 -7.20 -28.13
C LEU A 91 -2.06 -6.08 -28.65
N GLY A 92 -2.43 -5.12 -27.79
CA GLY A 92 -3.41 -4.09 -28.12
C GLY A 92 -3.69 -3.12 -26.98
N LEU A 93 -4.39 -2.04 -27.35
CA LEU A 93 -4.88 -0.98 -26.47
C LEU A 93 -6.32 -1.30 -26.04
N GLY A 94 -6.62 -1.07 -24.77
CA GLY A 94 -7.94 -1.17 -24.16
C GLY A 94 -8.35 0.15 -23.52
N ALA A 95 -9.64 0.46 -23.55
CA ALA A 95 -10.20 1.57 -22.80
C ALA A 95 -11.68 1.30 -22.47
N ALA A 96 -12.14 1.79 -21.32
CA ALA A 96 -13.51 1.65 -20.86
C ALA A 96 -13.99 2.97 -20.26
N LEU A 97 -15.10 3.49 -20.79
CA LEU A 97 -15.75 4.70 -20.35
C LEU A 97 -16.86 4.34 -19.35
N TYR A 98 -16.79 4.93 -18.17
CA TYR A 98 -17.72 4.75 -17.05
C TYR A 98 -18.39 6.07 -16.69
N GLN A 99 -19.50 5.96 -15.97
CA GLN A 99 -20.21 7.08 -15.38
C GLN A 99 -20.97 6.64 -14.12
N THR A 100 -20.95 7.46 -13.08
CA THR A 100 -21.70 7.20 -11.85
C THR A 100 -23.17 7.56 -12.05
N GLN A 101 -24.05 6.56 -11.97
CA GLN A 101 -25.50 6.70 -12.09
C GLN A 101 -26.18 5.96 -10.94
N ASP A 102 -27.09 6.65 -10.25
CA ASP A 102 -27.81 6.14 -9.07
C ASP A 102 -26.85 5.59 -7.99
N GLY A 103 -25.75 6.32 -7.75
CA GLY A 103 -24.71 5.95 -6.78
C GLY A 103 -23.81 4.77 -7.21
N LYS A 104 -23.93 4.25 -8.44
CA LYS A 104 -23.15 3.11 -8.94
C LYS A 104 -22.37 3.49 -10.20
N GLU A 105 -21.10 3.08 -10.28
CA GLU A 105 -20.34 3.15 -11.54
C GLU A 105 -20.98 2.19 -12.56
N ARG A 106 -21.44 2.74 -13.69
CA ARG A 106 -21.95 1.97 -14.84
C ARG A 106 -21.04 2.21 -16.03
N VAL A 107 -20.77 1.16 -16.80
CA VAL A 107 -20.00 1.31 -18.04
C VAL A 107 -20.92 1.93 -19.10
N VAL A 108 -20.42 2.93 -19.82
CA VAL A 108 -21.10 3.66 -20.89
C VAL A 108 -20.62 3.19 -22.28
N ALA A 109 -19.35 2.82 -22.41
CA ALA A 109 -18.79 2.27 -23.65
C ALA A 109 -17.42 1.58 -23.43
N TYR A 110 -17.16 0.48 -24.13
CA TYR A 110 -15.84 -0.11 -24.27
C TYR A 110 -15.17 0.30 -25.59
N ALA A 111 -13.84 0.26 -25.62
CA ALA A 111 -13.05 0.37 -26.84
C ALA A 111 -11.82 -0.53 -26.76
N SER A 112 -11.51 -1.23 -27.85
CA SER A 112 -10.22 -1.94 -28.01
C SER A 112 -9.69 -1.82 -29.43
N ARG A 113 -8.36 -1.96 -29.59
CA ARG A 113 -7.64 -1.98 -30.88
C ARG A 113 -6.32 -2.73 -30.77
N GLY A 114 -6.03 -3.63 -31.71
CA GLY A 114 -4.70 -4.25 -31.84
C GLY A 114 -3.61 -3.28 -32.29
N LEU A 115 -2.36 -3.54 -31.88
CA LEU A 115 -1.20 -2.70 -32.24
C LEU A 115 -0.85 -2.78 -33.73
N ARG A 116 -0.41 -1.66 -34.30
CA ARG A 116 0.22 -1.58 -35.64
C ARG A 116 1.68 -2.04 -35.55
N LYS A 117 2.27 -2.47 -36.68
CA LYS A 117 3.67 -2.96 -36.75
C LYS A 117 4.71 -2.03 -36.08
N GLY A 118 4.56 -0.71 -36.22
CA GLY A 118 5.44 0.25 -35.55
C GLY A 118 5.16 0.44 -34.06
N GLU A 119 3.90 0.29 -33.64
CA GLU A 119 3.47 0.39 -32.23
C GLU A 119 3.92 -0.84 -31.43
N MET A 120 4.01 -2.03 -32.05
CA MET A 120 4.47 -3.27 -31.40
C MET A 120 5.90 -3.20 -30.81
N HIS A 121 6.71 -2.23 -31.23
CA HIS A 121 8.07 -2.02 -30.74
C HIS A 121 8.16 -0.93 -29.66
N TYR A 122 7.03 -0.34 -29.25
CA TYR A 122 7.02 0.65 -28.19
C TYR A 122 7.15 0.00 -26.80
N PRO A 123 7.95 0.57 -25.88
CA PRO A 123 7.99 0.12 -24.50
C PRO A 123 6.65 0.39 -23.81
N ALA A 124 6.35 -0.38 -22.76
CA ALA A 124 5.05 -0.36 -22.07
C ALA A 124 4.55 1.06 -21.72
N HIS A 125 5.38 1.91 -21.10
CA HIS A 125 5.00 3.29 -20.76
C HIS A 125 4.57 4.14 -21.97
N LYS A 126 5.08 3.84 -23.17
CA LYS A 126 4.71 4.53 -24.41
C LYS A 126 3.48 3.92 -25.07
N LEU A 127 3.21 2.63 -24.84
CA LEU A 127 1.94 1.99 -25.18
C LEU A 127 0.80 2.56 -24.31
N GLU A 128 1.03 2.78 -23.02
CA GLU A 128 0.06 3.42 -22.12
C GLU A 128 -0.26 4.85 -22.56
N PHE A 129 0.76 5.65 -22.86
CA PHE A 129 0.53 7.01 -23.37
C PHE A 129 -0.17 7.01 -24.74
N LEU A 130 0.12 6.03 -25.59
CA LEU A 130 -0.61 5.82 -26.85
C LEU A 130 -2.08 5.44 -26.58
N SER A 131 -2.36 4.63 -25.55
CA SER A 131 -3.72 4.25 -25.14
C SER A 131 -4.52 5.47 -24.69
N LEU A 132 -3.94 6.31 -23.80
CA LEU A 132 -4.50 7.61 -23.41
C LEU A 132 -4.86 8.48 -24.62
N LYS A 133 -3.88 8.74 -25.49
CA LYS A 133 -4.06 9.59 -26.67
C LYS A 133 -5.14 9.04 -27.58
N TRP A 134 -5.13 7.73 -27.85
CA TRP A 134 -6.09 7.07 -28.75
C TRP A 134 -7.50 7.05 -28.16
N ALA A 135 -7.65 6.73 -26.88
CA ALA A 135 -8.94 6.69 -26.19
C ALA A 135 -9.62 8.07 -26.21
N VAL A 136 -8.90 9.12 -25.79
CA VAL A 136 -9.43 10.49 -25.70
C VAL A 136 -9.66 11.10 -27.08
N THR A 137 -8.64 11.12 -27.95
CA THR A 137 -8.69 11.91 -29.19
C THR A 137 -9.38 11.22 -30.37
N GLU A 138 -9.49 9.88 -30.37
CA GLU A 138 -10.02 9.12 -31.52
C GLU A 138 -11.22 8.21 -31.20
N LYS A 139 -11.44 7.79 -29.94
CA LYS A 139 -12.51 6.82 -29.61
C LYS A 139 -13.66 7.43 -28.85
N PHE A 140 -13.37 8.22 -27.82
CA PHE A 140 -14.38 8.83 -26.97
C PHE A 140 -14.50 10.36 -27.16
N LYS A 141 -13.90 10.91 -28.24
CA LYS A 141 -13.97 12.33 -28.59
C LYS A 141 -15.39 12.91 -28.49
N GLU A 142 -16.39 12.21 -29.01
CA GLU A 142 -17.81 12.64 -28.97
C GLU A 142 -18.38 12.78 -27.55
N TYR A 143 -17.91 11.94 -26.61
CA TYR A 143 -18.32 11.98 -25.21
C TYR A 143 -17.52 13.02 -24.40
N LEU A 144 -16.22 13.12 -24.66
CA LEU A 144 -15.26 13.83 -23.80
C LEU A 144 -14.98 15.28 -24.23
N TYR A 145 -15.21 15.64 -25.50
CA TYR A 145 -14.91 16.99 -25.99
C TYR A 145 -15.79 18.05 -25.31
N GLY A 146 -15.16 19.12 -24.83
CA GLY A 146 -15.83 20.21 -24.11
C GLY A 146 -16.31 19.89 -22.69
N ARG A 147 -15.94 18.73 -22.11
CA ARG A 147 -16.35 18.31 -20.76
C ARG A 147 -15.13 18.05 -19.87
N LYS A 148 -15.34 18.13 -18.54
CA LYS A 148 -14.36 17.64 -17.56
C LYS A 148 -14.59 16.16 -17.29
N PHE A 149 -13.51 15.38 -17.27
CA PHE A 149 -13.52 13.94 -16.98
C PHE A 149 -12.26 13.52 -16.20
N THR A 150 -12.28 12.33 -15.63
CA THR A 150 -11.12 11.74 -14.95
C THR A 150 -10.63 10.55 -15.75
N VAL A 151 -9.31 10.39 -15.89
CA VAL A 151 -8.69 9.22 -16.51
C VAL A 151 -7.95 8.42 -15.45
N LEU A 152 -8.18 7.11 -15.43
CA LEU A 152 -7.53 6.15 -14.54
C LEU A 152 -6.60 5.24 -15.35
N THR A 153 -5.38 5.06 -14.85
CA THR A 153 -4.32 4.24 -15.47
C THR A 153 -3.54 3.49 -14.39
N ASP A 154 -3.05 2.29 -14.72
CA ASP A 154 -2.13 1.51 -13.89
C ASP A 154 -0.66 1.94 -14.05
N ASN A 155 -0.40 2.99 -14.85
CA ASN A 155 0.93 3.52 -15.11
C ASN A 155 1.19 4.79 -14.30
N ASN A 156 1.80 4.65 -13.12
CA ASN A 156 2.16 5.80 -12.28
C ASN A 156 2.98 6.89 -13.01
N PRO A 157 4.05 6.57 -13.78
CA PRO A 157 4.77 7.58 -14.60
C PRO A 157 3.88 8.40 -15.54
N LEU A 158 2.76 7.85 -16.04
CA LEU A 158 1.86 8.55 -16.94
C LEU A 158 1.18 9.75 -16.26
N THR A 159 0.95 9.72 -14.94
CA THR A 159 0.33 10.84 -14.21
C THR A 159 1.12 12.15 -14.29
N TYR A 160 2.45 12.07 -14.49
CA TYR A 160 3.35 13.22 -14.60
C TYR A 160 3.50 13.78 -16.02
N VAL A 161 2.77 13.23 -17.01
CA VAL A 161 2.82 13.65 -18.43
C VAL A 161 2.45 15.12 -18.63
N ASN A 162 1.56 15.66 -17.78
CA ASN A 162 1.14 17.06 -17.84
C ASN A 162 2.06 18.02 -17.07
N THR A 163 3.06 17.52 -16.31
CA THR A 163 3.85 18.34 -15.37
C THR A 163 5.36 18.24 -15.59
N THR A 164 5.98 17.10 -15.29
CA THR A 164 7.46 16.96 -15.18
C THR A 164 8.05 15.88 -16.09
N ALA A 165 7.23 15.15 -16.85
CA ALA A 165 7.72 14.10 -17.74
C ALA A 165 8.60 14.65 -18.88
N LYS A 166 9.79 14.07 -19.04
CA LYS A 166 10.63 14.27 -20.24
C LYS A 166 10.05 13.42 -21.38
N LEU A 167 9.38 14.07 -22.33
CA LEU A 167 8.74 13.41 -23.47
C LEU A 167 9.65 13.40 -24.70
N ASP A 168 9.47 12.41 -25.57
CA ASP A 168 10.06 12.45 -26.91
C ASP A 168 9.22 13.33 -27.87
N ALA A 169 9.73 13.59 -29.07
CA ALA A 169 9.04 14.40 -30.09
C ALA A 169 7.67 13.82 -30.53
N THR A 170 7.36 12.57 -30.21
CA THR A 170 6.04 11.98 -30.45
C THR A 170 5.12 12.18 -29.25
N GLY A 171 5.65 12.02 -28.03
CA GLY A 171 4.95 12.33 -26.79
C GLY A 171 4.52 13.79 -26.70
N HIS A 172 5.37 14.75 -27.08
CA HIS A 172 4.98 16.17 -27.15
C HIS A 172 3.84 16.43 -28.14
N ARG A 173 3.81 15.75 -29.30
CA ARG A 173 2.69 15.84 -30.26
C ARG A 173 1.41 15.22 -29.73
N TRP A 174 1.50 14.18 -28.91
CA TRP A 174 0.34 13.58 -28.24
C TRP A 174 -0.20 14.47 -27.12
N LEU A 175 0.68 15.05 -26.30
CA LEU A 175 0.33 16.03 -25.28
C LEU A 175 -0.38 17.25 -25.89
N ALA A 176 0.12 17.79 -27.01
CA ALA A 176 -0.51 18.91 -27.72
C ALA A 176 -1.89 18.56 -28.32
N ALA A 177 -2.18 17.28 -28.59
CA ALA A 177 -3.51 16.84 -29.00
C ALA A 177 -4.45 16.65 -27.79
N LEU A 178 -3.90 16.26 -26.64
CA LEU A 178 -4.62 16.07 -25.38
C LEU A 178 -4.95 17.38 -24.66
N SER A 179 -4.13 18.43 -24.81
CA SER A 179 -4.36 19.75 -24.20
C SER A 179 -5.64 20.46 -24.66
N THR A 180 -6.29 19.97 -25.71
CA THR A 180 -7.64 20.42 -26.14
C THR A 180 -8.78 19.83 -25.30
N TYR A 181 -8.47 19.00 -24.31
CA TYR A 181 -9.42 18.33 -23.40
C TYR A 181 -9.13 18.69 -21.94
N ASN A 182 -10.18 18.77 -21.12
CA ASN A 182 -10.07 19.03 -19.68
C ASN A 182 -10.16 17.71 -18.92
N TYR A 183 -9.02 17.19 -18.43
CA TYR A 183 -8.98 15.93 -17.69
C TYR A 183 -8.03 15.95 -16.51
N ASP A 184 -8.43 15.26 -15.43
CA ASP A 184 -7.56 14.89 -14.33
C ASP A 184 -7.06 13.45 -14.55
N LEU A 185 -5.76 13.20 -14.41
CA LEU A 185 -5.15 11.89 -14.65
C LEU A 185 -4.67 11.27 -13.33
N HIS A 186 -5.32 10.20 -12.88
CA HIS A 186 -5.04 9.54 -11.61
C HIS A 186 -4.46 8.13 -11.83
N TYR A 187 -3.47 7.78 -11.00
CA TYR A 187 -2.95 6.41 -10.93
C TYR A 187 -3.91 5.53 -10.11
N ARG A 188 -4.39 4.44 -10.70
CA ARG A 188 -5.18 3.39 -10.04
C ARG A 188 -4.41 2.07 -10.19
N PRO A 189 -3.84 1.50 -9.12
CA PRO A 189 -3.15 0.21 -9.22
C PRO A 189 -4.13 -0.92 -9.57
N ASP A 190 -4.06 -1.45 -10.78
CA ASP A 190 -4.85 -2.64 -11.16
C ASP A 190 -4.23 -3.93 -10.60
N GLY A 191 -5.08 -4.95 -10.39
CA GLY A 191 -4.68 -6.23 -9.80
C GLY A 191 -4.44 -6.20 -8.28
N VAL A 192 -4.59 -5.04 -7.64
CA VAL A 192 -4.39 -4.86 -6.20
C VAL A 192 -5.74 -4.92 -5.46
N LEU A 193 -5.99 -6.01 -4.75
CA LEU A 193 -7.21 -6.19 -3.97
C LEU A 193 -7.15 -5.36 -2.68
N TYR A 194 -8.22 -4.62 -2.37
CA TYR A 194 -8.41 -3.93 -1.10
C TYR A 194 -9.64 -4.48 -0.37
N ARG A 195 -9.53 -4.59 0.96
CA ARG A 195 -10.66 -4.83 1.86
C ARG A 195 -11.18 -3.48 2.35
N CYS A 196 -12.41 -3.15 2.00
CA CYS A 196 -13.11 -1.99 2.54
C CYS A 196 -13.85 -2.38 3.83
N TYR A 197 -13.83 -1.52 4.83
CA TYR A 197 -14.75 -1.59 5.97
C TYR A 197 -15.09 -0.16 6.45
N ASN A 198 -16.27 0.01 7.03
CA ASN A 198 -16.64 1.27 7.68
C ASN A 198 -16.02 1.30 9.06
N ASP A 199 -15.31 2.36 9.41
CA ASP A 199 -14.83 2.56 10.77
C ASP A 199 -15.99 2.99 11.71
N PRO A 200 -15.74 3.12 13.03
CA PRO A 200 -16.76 3.57 13.98
C PRO A 200 -17.26 5.01 13.77
N GLN A 201 -16.60 5.79 12.91
CA GLN A 201 -16.93 7.18 12.60
C GLN A 201 -17.76 7.30 11.30
N GLY A 202 -17.89 6.20 10.56
CA GLY A 202 -18.66 6.10 9.31
C GLY A 202 -17.81 6.22 8.05
N GLU A 203 -16.49 6.37 8.17
CA GLU A 203 -15.58 6.55 7.05
C GLU A 203 -15.13 5.22 6.44
N ASN A 204 -14.90 5.22 5.12
CA ASN A 204 -14.47 4.03 4.37
C ASN A 204 -12.96 3.83 4.51
N VAL A 205 -12.55 2.81 5.27
CA VAL A 205 -11.13 2.44 5.44
C VAL A 205 -10.76 1.30 4.48
N TYR A 206 -9.70 1.52 3.71
CA TYR A 206 -9.19 0.59 2.69
C TYR A 206 -7.90 -0.10 3.14
N GLN A 207 -8.00 -1.39 3.47
CA GLN A 207 -6.84 -2.23 3.81
C GLN A 207 -6.31 -2.96 2.56
N LEU A 208 -5.03 -2.81 2.24
CA LEU A 208 -4.39 -3.53 1.14
C LEU A 208 -4.31 -5.04 1.42
N VAL A 209 -4.90 -5.87 0.57
CA VAL A 209 -4.87 -7.33 0.75
C VAL A 209 -3.53 -7.90 0.28
N LEU A 210 -2.75 -8.45 1.22
CA LEU A 210 -1.35 -8.80 0.99
C LEU A 210 -1.15 -10.27 0.54
N PRO A 211 -0.59 -10.51 -0.67
CA PRO A 211 -0.19 -11.85 -1.09
C PRO A 211 0.88 -12.45 -0.17
N PRO A 212 0.95 -13.79 -0.01
CA PRO A 212 1.90 -14.46 0.89
C PRO A 212 3.35 -13.98 0.74
N LEU A 213 3.79 -13.74 -0.50
CA LEU A 213 5.15 -13.28 -0.86
C LEU A 213 5.58 -11.99 -0.15
N TYR A 214 4.63 -11.10 0.18
CA TYR A 214 4.92 -9.77 0.74
C TYR A 214 4.68 -9.67 2.26
N ARG A 215 4.02 -10.66 2.88
CA ARG A 215 3.72 -10.67 4.32
C ARG A 215 4.99 -10.59 5.17
N GLY A 216 6.02 -11.35 4.80
CA GLY A 216 7.32 -11.31 5.48
C GLY A 216 7.97 -9.92 5.48
N LYS A 217 7.88 -9.18 4.37
CA LYS A 217 8.40 -7.81 4.27
C LYS A 217 7.60 -6.83 5.13
N ALA A 218 6.27 -6.93 5.13
CA ALA A 218 5.41 -6.08 5.97
C ALA A 218 5.60 -6.34 7.47
N MET A 219 5.79 -7.60 7.87
CA MET A 219 6.11 -7.96 9.25
C MET A 219 7.50 -7.46 9.65
N ALA A 220 8.53 -7.64 8.81
CA ALA A 220 9.88 -7.14 9.10
C ALA A 220 9.90 -5.60 9.26
N GLY A 221 9.30 -4.86 8.33
CA GLY A 221 9.26 -3.39 8.39
C GLY A 221 8.55 -2.83 9.62
N LEU A 222 7.47 -3.48 10.10
CA LEU A 222 6.72 -3.00 11.27
C LEU A 222 7.17 -3.62 12.61
N HIS A 223 7.94 -4.71 12.59
CA HIS A 223 8.38 -5.41 13.79
C HIS A 223 9.90 -5.29 14.03
N ASP A 224 10.71 -5.61 13.03
CA ASP A 224 12.17 -5.70 13.14
C ASP A 224 12.88 -4.35 13.03
N GLU A 225 12.32 -3.42 12.24
CA GLU A 225 12.85 -2.08 12.01
C GLU A 225 12.29 -1.05 13.02
N VAL A 226 10.99 -1.16 13.36
CA VAL A 226 10.28 -0.22 14.24
C VAL A 226 10.42 -0.53 15.75
N GLY A 227 10.98 -1.69 16.11
CA GLY A 227 11.50 -1.92 17.48
C GLY A 227 10.73 -2.93 18.36
N HIS A 228 10.24 -4.03 17.80
CA HIS A 228 9.68 -5.18 18.54
C HIS A 228 8.54 -4.87 19.52
N MET A 229 7.54 -4.12 19.05
CA MET A 229 6.44 -3.58 19.89
C MET A 229 5.47 -4.63 20.47
N GLY A 230 5.77 -5.92 20.42
CA GLY A 230 4.89 -7.00 20.88
C GLY A 230 3.75 -7.32 19.91
N GLN A 231 2.96 -8.35 20.23
CA GLN A 231 2.02 -8.97 19.29
C GLN A 231 0.84 -8.05 18.93
N GLU A 232 0.16 -7.51 19.94
CA GLU A 232 -1.05 -6.70 19.75
C GLU A 232 -0.73 -5.42 18.97
N ARG A 233 0.30 -4.68 19.39
CA ARG A 233 0.71 -3.44 18.73
C ARG A 233 1.19 -3.65 17.28
N THR A 234 1.92 -4.74 17.01
CA THR A 234 2.32 -5.08 15.63
C THR A 234 1.08 -5.40 14.77
N LEU A 235 0.08 -6.08 15.33
CA LEU A 235 -1.18 -6.41 14.64
C LEU A 235 -2.04 -5.16 14.37
N GLU A 236 -2.08 -4.19 15.28
CA GLU A 236 -2.74 -2.89 15.08
C GLU A 236 -2.12 -2.11 13.91
N LEU A 237 -0.80 -1.88 13.95
CA LEU A 237 -0.06 -1.14 12.91
C LEU A 237 -0.16 -1.82 11.53
N LEU A 238 -0.27 -3.15 11.50
CA LEU A 238 -0.57 -3.90 10.29
C LEU A 238 -2.00 -3.65 9.80
N ARG A 239 -3.00 -3.64 10.69
CA ARG A 239 -4.42 -3.42 10.35
C ARG A 239 -4.72 -2.00 9.85
N GLU A 240 -3.92 -1.00 10.21
CA GLU A 240 -4.04 0.36 9.65
C GLU A 240 -3.87 0.38 8.12
N ARG A 241 -3.11 -0.56 7.54
CA ARG A 241 -2.67 -0.52 6.13
C ARG A 241 -2.94 -1.80 5.34
N TYR A 242 -2.97 -2.96 5.99
CA TYR A 242 -2.92 -4.26 5.34
C TYR A 242 -3.94 -5.26 5.89
N PHE A 243 -4.31 -6.23 5.07
CA PHE A 243 -5.18 -7.34 5.45
C PHE A 243 -4.71 -8.66 4.80
N TRP A 244 -4.84 -9.77 5.53
CA TRP A 244 -4.91 -11.10 4.91
C TRP A 244 -5.65 -12.09 5.83
N PRO A 245 -6.22 -13.19 5.28
CA PRO A 245 -6.86 -14.22 6.09
C PRO A 245 -5.90 -14.80 7.14
N LYS A 246 -6.38 -14.94 8.38
CA LYS A 246 -5.63 -15.43 9.54
C LYS A 246 -4.41 -14.58 9.97
N MET A 247 -4.30 -13.31 9.56
CA MET A 247 -3.14 -12.45 9.89
C MET A 247 -2.76 -12.39 11.38
N ALA A 248 -3.72 -12.49 12.30
CA ALA A 248 -3.42 -12.51 13.74
C ALA A 248 -2.64 -13.75 14.19
N GLY A 249 -2.83 -14.90 13.51
CA GLY A 249 -2.03 -16.11 13.69
C GLY A 249 -0.63 -15.93 13.11
N ASP A 250 -0.52 -15.57 11.83
CA ASP A 250 0.76 -15.31 11.15
C ASP A 250 1.65 -14.34 11.95
N VAL A 251 1.08 -13.26 12.50
CA VAL A 251 1.80 -12.28 13.35
C VAL A 251 2.19 -12.87 14.70
N SER A 252 1.33 -13.69 15.32
CA SER A 252 1.66 -14.40 16.57
C SER A 252 2.87 -15.31 16.37
N ASP A 253 2.86 -16.10 15.29
CA ASP A 253 3.89 -17.10 15.02
C ASP A 253 5.20 -16.45 14.59
N TYR A 254 5.15 -15.38 13.79
CA TYR A 254 6.30 -14.55 13.45
C TYR A 254 7.01 -14.02 14.72
N ILE A 255 6.24 -13.42 15.64
CA ILE A 255 6.79 -12.79 16.85
C ILE A 255 7.25 -13.84 17.87
N LYS A 256 6.58 -15.01 17.96
CA LYS A 256 7.05 -16.16 18.73
C LYS A 256 8.37 -16.73 18.18
N SER A 257 8.60 -16.66 16.87
CA SER A 257 9.85 -17.11 16.25
C SER A 257 10.99 -16.07 16.30
N CYS A 258 10.68 -14.81 16.60
CA CYS A 258 11.65 -13.71 16.62
C CYS A 258 12.65 -13.85 17.78
N GLY A 259 13.91 -14.16 17.48
CA GLY A 259 14.98 -14.31 18.46
C GLY A 259 15.21 -13.10 19.38
N ARG A 260 14.97 -11.87 18.89
CA ARG A 260 15.05 -10.64 19.72
C ARG A 260 13.90 -10.59 20.74
N CYS A 261 12.68 -10.95 20.35
CA CYS A 261 11.54 -11.07 21.26
C CYS A 261 11.68 -12.23 22.25
N ILE A 262 12.12 -13.41 21.80
CA ILE A 262 12.34 -14.58 22.67
C ILE A 262 13.37 -14.24 23.76
N ARG A 263 14.52 -13.66 23.41
CA ARG A 263 15.56 -13.30 24.38
C ARG A 263 15.16 -12.17 25.33
N ARG A 264 14.30 -11.24 24.89
CA ARG A 264 13.78 -10.14 25.71
C ARG A 264 12.64 -10.58 26.63
N LYS A 265 11.85 -11.57 26.22
CA LYS A 265 10.93 -12.26 27.11
C LYS A 265 11.75 -13.14 28.04
N THR A 266 12.05 -12.61 29.23
CA THR A 266 12.39 -13.47 30.37
C THR A 266 11.34 -14.58 30.42
N HIS A 267 11.74 -15.82 30.17
CA HIS A 267 10.85 -16.95 30.41
C HIS A 267 10.40 -16.83 31.85
N GLU A 268 9.09 -16.72 32.07
CA GLU A 268 8.53 -16.88 33.41
C GLU A 268 9.03 -18.22 33.92
N LYS A 269 9.95 -18.17 34.90
CA LYS A 269 10.28 -19.36 35.66
C LYS A 269 8.94 -19.84 36.23
N ALA A 270 8.64 -21.12 36.06
CA ALA A 270 7.39 -21.73 36.53
C ALA A 270 7.34 -21.88 38.07
N GLY A 271 7.68 -20.81 38.78
CA GLY A 271 7.86 -20.70 40.21
C GLY A 271 8.00 -19.25 40.62
N GLY A 272 6.89 -18.64 41.04
CA GLY A 272 6.86 -17.37 41.76
C GLY A 272 6.90 -16.10 40.91
N VAL A 273 5.75 -15.71 40.34
CA VAL A 273 5.46 -14.28 40.18
C VAL A 273 5.43 -13.69 41.60
N ALA A 274 6.34 -12.76 41.90
CA ALA A 274 6.29 -12.03 43.16
C ALA A 274 4.95 -11.27 43.21
N LYS A 275 4.14 -11.52 44.25
CA LYS A 275 2.87 -10.79 44.42
C LYS A 275 3.16 -9.29 44.43
N LEU A 276 2.38 -8.54 43.64
CA LEU A 276 2.27 -7.09 43.79
C LEU A 276 1.65 -6.81 45.17
N VAL A 277 2.51 -6.59 46.15
CA VAL A 277 2.15 -6.17 47.51
C VAL A 277 2.39 -4.66 47.57
N ASN A 278 1.45 -3.90 48.11
CA ASN A 278 1.66 -2.48 48.39
C ASN A 278 2.79 -2.36 49.41
N ILE A 279 3.88 -1.71 49.00
CA ILE A 279 5.02 -1.48 49.87
C ILE A 279 4.68 -0.32 50.79
N HIS A 280 4.29 -0.64 52.02
CA HIS A 280 4.06 0.32 53.08
C HIS A 280 5.35 0.50 53.89
N THR A 281 5.73 1.76 54.11
CA THR A 281 6.78 2.16 55.04
C THR A 281 6.16 2.93 56.19
N SER A 282 6.61 2.67 57.42
CA SER A 282 6.09 3.28 58.65
C SER A 282 7.01 4.35 59.24
N SER A 283 8.28 4.41 58.82
CA SER A 283 9.29 5.31 59.35
C SER A 283 10.30 5.78 58.27
N PRO A 284 10.97 6.94 58.47
CA PRO A 284 12.06 7.39 57.59
C PRO A 284 13.19 6.36 57.50
N MET A 285 13.81 6.22 56.32
CA MET A 285 14.92 5.29 56.04
C MET A 285 14.57 3.80 56.09
N GLU A 286 13.31 3.43 56.33
CA GLU A 286 12.84 2.03 56.32
C GLU A 286 12.96 1.37 54.95
N LEU A 287 12.83 2.16 53.87
CA LEU A 287 13.09 1.74 52.50
C LEU A 287 13.62 2.90 51.68
N VAL A 288 14.79 2.71 51.07
CA VAL A 288 15.38 3.68 50.14
C VAL A 288 15.33 3.10 48.72
N CYS A 289 14.68 3.82 47.82
CA CYS A 289 14.64 3.53 46.39
C CYS A 289 15.86 4.18 45.71
N MET A 290 16.45 3.50 44.73
CA MET A 290 17.55 4.02 43.92
C MET A 290 17.22 3.83 42.45
N ASP A 291 17.36 4.89 41.65
CA ASP A 291 17.12 4.89 40.21
C ASP A 291 18.30 5.54 39.47
N TYR A 292 18.47 5.21 38.19
CA TYR A 292 19.63 5.59 37.38
C TYR A 292 19.21 6.13 36.02
N LEU A 293 19.39 7.44 35.83
CA LEU A 293 19.16 8.10 34.54
C LEU A 293 20.48 8.20 33.78
N SER A 294 20.62 7.48 32.67
CA SER A 294 21.72 7.69 31.72
C SER A 294 21.38 8.84 30.76
N LEU A 295 22.33 9.75 30.53
CA LEU A 295 22.21 10.90 29.66
C LEU A 295 23.28 10.84 28.55
N GLU A 296 23.10 11.63 27.50
CA GLU A 296 24.12 11.78 26.46
C GLU A 296 25.37 12.51 27.01
N GLN A 297 26.57 12.10 26.56
CA GLN A 297 27.84 12.63 27.05
C GLN A 297 27.93 14.16 26.94
N SER A 298 27.97 14.84 28.09
CA SER A 298 28.31 16.26 28.14
C SER A 298 29.83 16.46 28.10
N LYS A 299 30.28 17.67 27.72
CA LYS A 299 31.71 18.05 27.72
C LYS A 299 32.40 17.95 29.08
N GLY A 300 31.66 17.73 30.18
CA GLY A 300 32.16 17.60 31.55
C GLY A 300 32.33 16.15 32.05
N GLY A 301 32.17 15.12 31.20
CA GLY A 301 32.43 13.73 31.58
C GLY A 301 31.36 13.02 32.43
N TYR A 302 30.37 13.76 32.96
CA TYR A 302 29.19 13.15 33.60
C TYR A 302 28.26 12.54 32.55
N GLU A 303 27.95 11.25 32.72
CA GLU A 303 27.15 10.45 31.79
C GLU A 303 25.84 9.92 32.41
N ASN A 304 25.75 9.92 33.74
CA ASN A 304 24.59 9.37 34.43
C ASN A 304 24.25 10.21 35.67
N ILE A 305 23.03 10.07 36.15
CA ILE A 305 22.55 10.63 37.41
C ILE A 305 21.97 9.49 38.25
N LEU A 306 22.56 9.25 39.42
CA LEU A 306 21.99 8.39 40.46
C LEU A 306 21.00 9.21 41.28
N VAL A 307 19.73 8.79 41.33
CA VAL A 307 18.72 9.37 42.22
C VAL A 307 18.48 8.39 43.38
N VAL A 308 18.58 8.89 44.60
CA VAL A 308 18.33 8.13 45.84
C VAL A 308 17.18 8.80 46.57
N THR A 309 16.11 8.04 46.85
CA THR A 309 14.86 8.56 47.42
C THR A 309 14.41 7.70 48.60
N ASP A 310 14.23 8.30 49.77
CA ASP A 310 13.57 7.64 50.90
C ASP A 310 12.08 7.47 50.62
N HIS A 311 11.56 6.26 50.73
CA HIS A 311 10.18 5.95 50.37
C HIS A 311 9.16 6.54 51.36
N PHE A 312 9.53 6.76 52.62
CA PHE A 312 8.60 7.32 53.61
C PHE A 312 8.48 8.83 53.49
N THR A 313 9.59 9.56 53.64
CA THR A 313 9.63 11.04 53.60
C THR A 313 9.50 11.60 52.18
N LYS A 314 9.71 10.78 51.14
CA LYS A 314 9.87 11.20 49.74
C LYS A 314 11.06 12.16 49.50
N TYR A 315 11.97 12.28 50.47
CA TYR A 315 13.20 13.05 50.30
C TYR A 315 14.10 12.38 49.26
N ALA A 316 14.48 13.13 48.22
CA ALA A 316 15.25 12.64 47.09
C ALA A 316 16.54 13.46 46.91
N GLN A 317 17.65 12.79 46.61
CA GLN A 317 18.92 13.40 46.29
C GLN A 317 19.50 12.80 45.01
N ALA A 318 19.92 13.68 44.09
CA ALA A 318 20.47 13.32 42.80
C ALA A 318 21.97 13.61 42.74
N PHE A 319 22.75 12.66 42.20
CA PHE A 319 24.21 12.73 42.12
C PHE A 319 24.67 12.45 40.68
N PRO A 320 25.39 13.37 40.02
CA PRO A 320 25.99 13.11 38.72
C PRO A 320 27.17 12.12 38.85
N THR A 321 27.30 11.17 37.93
CA THR A 321 28.38 10.18 37.92
C THR A 321 29.00 10.01 36.53
N GLU A 322 30.33 9.85 36.52
CA GLU A 322 31.15 9.78 35.31
C GLU A 322 31.26 8.35 34.75
N THR A 323 31.04 7.32 35.57
CA THR A 323 31.03 5.91 35.13
C THR A 323 30.27 5.03 36.12
N ARG A 324 29.50 4.05 35.59
CA ARG A 324 28.68 3.08 36.37
C ARG A 324 29.46 2.20 37.37
N ARG A 325 30.78 2.35 37.51
CA ARG A 325 31.65 1.52 38.38
C ARG A 325 31.92 2.12 39.76
N LEU A 326 31.66 3.42 39.96
CA LEU A 326 31.88 4.14 41.24
C LEU A 326 30.64 4.17 42.17
N VAL A 327 29.56 3.47 41.79
CA VAL A 327 28.27 3.51 42.49
C VAL A 327 28.38 3.14 43.98
N LEU A 328 29.12 2.08 44.32
CA LEU A 328 29.22 1.60 45.70
C LEU A 328 29.78 2.65 46.66
N GLN A 329 30.78 3.42 46.23
CA GLN A 329 31.41 4.43 47.09
C GLN A 329 30.45 5.61 47.34
N HIS A 330 29.76 6.09 46.31
CA HIS A 330 28.74 7.14 46.45
C HIS A 330 27.52 6.67 47.24
N VAL A 331 27.03 5.44 47.03
CA VAL A 331 25.89 4.88 47.78
C VAL A 331 26.21 4.77 49.26
N SER A 332 27.40 4.28 49.64
CA SER A 332 27.81 4.22 51.05
C SER A 332 27.84 5.61 51.71
N TYR A 333 28.47 6.60 51.07
CA TYR A 333 28.48 7.97 51.59
C TYR A 333 27.07 8.60 51.65
N SER A 334 26.22 8.34 50.65
CA SER A 334 24.87 8.92 50.59
C SER A 334 23.93 8.33 51.62
N ILE A 335 23.98 7.01 51.87
CA ILE A 335 23.20 6.37 52.94
C ILE A 335 23.64 6.89 54.31
N ILE A 336 24.96 7.01 54.55
CA ILE A 336 25.50 7.60 55.79
C ILE A 336 25.05 9.07 55.93
N PHE A 337 25.07 9.86 54.86
CA PHE A 337 24.68 11.28 54.90
C PHE A 337 23.18 11.47 55.14
N LEU A 338 22.31 10.68 54.48
CA LEU A 338 20.87 10.67 54.76
C LEU A 338 20.59 10.21 56.20
N TYR A 339 21.27 9.16 56.68
CA TYR A 339 21.12 8.68 58.06
C TYR A 339 21.50 9.76 59.08
N ILE A 340 22.62 10.47 58.89
CA ILE A 340 23.03 11.56 59.79
C ILE A 340 22.01 12.72 59.77
N MET A 341 21.56 13.13 58.57
CA MET A 341 20.59 14.22 58.41
C MET A 341 19.21 13.92 59.02
N VAL A 342 18.77 12.65 58.99
CA VAL A 342 17.44 12.24 59.46
C VAL A 342 17.45 11.77 60.92
N SER A 343 18.53 11.14 61.40
CA SER A 343 18.62 10.59 62.76
C SER A 343 19.11 11.58 63.82
N GLN A 344 19.60 12.78 63.45
CA GLN A 344 20.08 13.80 64.37
C GLN A 344 19.60 15.21 63.95
N PRO A 345 18.38 15.64 64.33
CA PRO A 345 17.86 16.97 64.02
C PRO A 345 18.54 18.04 64.90
N GLY A 346 19.78 18.42 64.57
CA GLY A 346 20.53 19.40 65.36
C GLY A 346 21.88 19.89 64.80
N TYR A 347 22.48 19.23 63.79
CA TYR A 347 23.83 19.58 63.32
C TYR A 347 23.84 20.05 61.85
N ILE A 348 24.01 21.35 61.65
CA ILE A 348 24.33 21.93 60.33
C ILE A 348 25.82 21.73 60.08
N LEU A 349 26.19 20.96 59.04
CA LEU A 349 27.57 20.85 58.59
C LEU A 349 27.79 21.55 57.25
N THR A 350 28.30 22.78 57.36
CA THR A 350 28.90 23.53 56.25
C THR A 350 30.19 22.86 55.76
N LYS A 351 30.34 22.79 54.44
CA LYS A 351 31.60 22.65 53.66
C LYS A 351 32.84 21.98 54.32
N ALA A 352 33.27 20.90 53.66
CA ALA A 352 34.68 20.59 53.32
C ALA A 352 35.62 19.89 54.35
N VAL A 353 36.03 18.66 53.96
CA VAL A 353 37.33 17.97 54.20
C VAL A 353 37.61 17.37 55.60
N ILE A 354 38.45 16.30 55.59
CA ILE A 354 39.11 15.53 56.68
C ILE A 354 38.38 14.24 57.16
N LEU A 355 39.00 13.05 57.27
CA LEU A 355 40.16 12.43 56.58
C LEU A 355 40.14 10.86 56.64
N ARG A 356 40.54 10.21 55.54
CA ARG A 356 41.33 8.95 55.35
C ARG A 356 41.36 7.83 56.42
N VAL A 357 40.86 6.64 56.00
CA VAL A 357 41.38 5.25 56.18
C VAL A 357 41.89 4.76 57.56
N LYS A 358 41.23 3.72 58.07
CA LYS A 358 41.86 2.40 58.29
C LYS A 358 41.03 1.32 57.59
#